data_AF-A0A2H5YNL5-F1
#
_entry.id   AF-A0A2H5YNL5-F1
#
_cell.length_a   1.000
_cell.length_b   1.000
_cell.length_c   1.000
_cell.angle_alpha   90.00
_cell.angle_beta   90.00
_cell.angle_gamma   90.00
#
_symmetry.space_group_name_H-M   'P 1'
#
loop_
_entity.id
_entity.type
_entity.pdbx_description
1 polymer ?
#
loop_
_entity_poly.entity_id
_entity_poly.type
_entity_poly.pdbx_seq_one_letter_code
_entity_poly.pdbx_strand_id
1 'polypeptide(L)'
;MRAEHGRLRIGDVIWGSVLGLIGISIALLVVMLIRGSPAGQSDPCASTLAPLGTVTVDQAEMEFAIAGLERTSQMAMAGNVQGAEQAFFGRVHNLTHNLDTVLRPRDEVLGRQLCQATLALETEFSGARRPQEIARLSQELVRIIRQAMPLVPSG
;
A
#
# COMPACT_ATOMS: atom_id res chain seq x y z
N MET A 1 61.94 18.52 -6.79
CA MET A 1 61.76 17.06 -6.59
C MET A 1 60.74 16.61 -7.63
N ARG A 2 61.13 15.68 -8.50
CA ARG A 2 60.39 15.25 -9.70
C ARG A 2 59.23 14.32 -9.33
N ALA A 3 58.11 14.48 -10.04
CA ALA A 3 57.01 13.52 -10.09
C ALA A 3 57.47 12.25 -10.81
N GLU A 4 57.25 11.08 -10.22
CA GLU A 4 57.34 9.80 -10.90
C GLU A 4 55.97 9.10 -10.85
N HIS A 5 55.38 9.00 -12.03
CA HIS A 5 54.18 8.22 -12.31
C HIS A 5 54.51 6.73 -12.19
N GLY A 6 54.10 6.10 -11.09
CA GLY A 6 54.08 4.65 -10.94
C GLY A 6 52.92 4.04 -11.73
N ARG A 7 53.24 3.48 -12.91
CA ARG A 7 52.34 2.61 -13.70
C ARG A 7 51.83 1.45 -12.84
N LEU A 8 50.53 1.43 -12.55
CA LEU A 8 49.86 0.23 -12.04
C LEU A 8 49.81 -0.81 -13.17
N ARG A 9 50.48 -1.94 -12.92
CA ARG A 9 50.57 -3.07 -13.82
C ARG A 9 49.20 -3.74 -13.94
N ILE A 10 48.71 -3.80 -15.17
CA ILE A 10 47.67 -4.68 -15.66
C ILE A 10 48.22 -6.11 -15.52
N GLY A 11 47.90 -6.82 -14.44
CA GLY A 11 48.50 -8.13 -14.21
C GLY A 11 48.09 -8.95 -12.99
N ASP A 12 47.47 -8.37 -11.96
CA ASP A 12 47.23 -9.11 -10.69
C ASP A 12 45.84 -8.88 -10.08
N VAL A 13 44.78 -8.78 -10.90
CA VAL A 13 43.37 -8.71 -10.43
C VAL A 13 42.50 -9.74 -11.15
N ILE A 14 42.95 -11.00 -11.16
CA ILE A 14 42.16 -12.12 -11.72
C ILE A 14 42.16 -13.32 -10.78
N TRP A 15 42.11 -13.16 -9.46
CA TRP A 15 41.72 -14.24 -8.53
C TRP A 15 41.12 -13.64 -7.26
N GLY A 16 39.79 -13.46 -7.23
CA GLY A 16 39.07 -12.97 -6.04
C GLY A 16 37.69 -12.34 -6.27
N SER A 17 37.21 -12.21 -7.50
CA SER A 17 35.95 -11.54 -7.82
C SER A 17 34.79 -12.51 -8.05
N VAL A 18 34.26 -13.12 -6.98
CA VAL A 18 32.87 -13.62 -6.92
C VAL A 18 32.37 -13.37 -5.49
N LEU A 19 31.21 -12.71 -5.35
CA LEU A 19 30.53 -12.32 -4.09
C LEU A 19 30.87 -10.94 -3.50
N GLY A 20 30.90 -9.92 -4.35
CA GLY A 20 30.86 -8.53 -3.89
C GLY A 20 29.77 -7.74 -4.60
N LEU A 21 28.48 -8.10 -4.47
CA LEU A 21 27.34 -7.30 -4.97
C LEU A 21 25.94 -7.80 -4.53
N ILE A 22 25.72 -8.21 -3.28
CA ILE A 22 24.35 -8.37 -2.73
C ILE A 22 24.33 -7.89 -1.29
N GLY A 23 24.10 -6.61 -1.08
CA GLY A 23 24.05 -6.06 0.29
C GLY A 23 23.65 -4.60 0.40
N ILE A 24 23.55 -3.86 -0.71
CA ILE A 24 23.22 -2.42 -0.69
C ILE A 24 22.21 -2.12 -1.81
N SER A 25 21.02 -2.73 -1.77
CA SER A 25 19.97 -2.44 -2.76
C SER A 25 18.55 -2.27 -2.18
N ILE A 26 18.33 -2.43 -0.87
CA ILE A 26 16.98 -2.31 -0.26
C ILE A 26 16.83 -1.01 0.57
N ALA A 27 17.61 0.02 0.25
CA ALA A 27 17.45 1.35 0.86
C ALA A 27 16.96 2.41 -0.14
N LEU A 28 16.92 2.10 -1.45
CA LEU A 28 16.55 3.04 -2.50
C LEU A 28 15.21 2.74 -3.20
N LEU A 29 14.41 1.77 -2.71
CA LEU A 29 13.08 1.52 -3.25
C LEU A 29 12.00 2.49 -2.72
N VAL A 30 12.30 3.25 -1.66
CA VAL A 30 11.32 4.15 -0.99
C VAL A 30 11.20 5.51 -1.70
N VAL A 31 12.15 5.89 -2.57
CA VAL A 31 12.14 7.20 -3.26
C VAL A 31 11.35 7.15 -4.60
N MET A 32 10.98 5.96 -5.10
CA MET A 32 10.30 5.81 -6.39
C MET A 32 8.76 5.79 -6.34
N LEU A 33 8.13 6.09 -5.20
CA LEU A 33 6.68 6.20 -5.10
C LEU A 33 6.13 7.63 -5.33
N ILE A 34 6.99 8.62 -5.66
CA ILE A 34 6.57 10.03 -5.81
C ILE A 34 6.87 10.63 -7.20
N ARG A 35 7.59 9.94 -8.10
CA ARG A 35 7.85 10.47 -9.46
C ARG A 35 7.78 9.40 -10.54
N GLY A 36 6.63 9.29 -11.20
CA GLY A 36 6.45 8.63 -12.50
C GLY A 36 6.69 7.12 -12.51
N SER A 37 5.62 6.35 -12.63
CA SER A 37 5.68 4.90 -12.77
C SER A 37 6.64 4.48 -13.91
N PRO A 38 7.60 3.58 -13.66
CA PRO A 38 8.38 2.97 -14.74
C PRO A 38 7.45 2.17 -15.65
N ALA A 39 7.56 2.41 -16.96
CA ALA A 39 6.78 1.74 -17.99
C ALA A 39 7.01 0.23 -17.94
N GLY A 40 5.97 -0.54 -17.62
CA GLY A 40 5.99 -2.00 -17.63
C GLY A 40 5.30 -2.71 -16.46
N GLN A 41 4.91 -1.99 -15.40
CA GLN A 41 4.13 -2.57 -14.31
C GLN A 41 2.63 -2.44 -14.61
N SER A 42 1.92 -3.58 -14.68
CA SER A 42 0.46 -3.58 -14.83
C SER A 42 -0.18 -2.89 -13.62
N ASP A 43 -1.02 -1.87 -13.86
CA ASP A 43 -1.78 -1.19 -12.82
C ASP A 43 -2.72 -2.19 -12.13
N PRO A 44 -2.50 -2.57 -10.85
CA PRO A 44 -3.34 -3.54 -10.16
C PRO A 44 -4.78 -3.05 -9.96
N CYS A 45 -5.01 -1.74 -10.11
CA CYS A 45 -6.33 -1.10 -10.01
C CYS A 45 -6.97 -0.78 -11.37
N ALA A 46 -6.41 -1.35 -12.46
CA ALA A 46 -7.03 -1.31 -13.79
C ALA A 46 -8.40 -2.00 -13.84
N SER A 47 -8.59 -3.00 -12.98
CA SER A 47 -9.85 -3.67 -12.73
C SER A 47 -10.31 -3.43 -11.29
N THR A 48 -11.58 -3.72 -11.00
CA THR A 48 -12.09 -3.70 -9.62
C THR A 48 -11.41 -4.79 -8.79
N LEU A 49 -11.27 -4.53 -7.50
CA LEU A 49 -10.90 -5.54 -6.51
C LEU A 49 -11.88 -6.71 -6.57
N ALA A 50 -11.36 -7.94 -6.46
CA ALA A 50 -12.20 -9.13 -6.38
C ALA A 50 -13.04 -9.07 -5.10
N PRO A 51 -14.38 -9.25 -5.15
CA PRO A 51 -15.22 -9.26 -3.96
C PRO A 51 -14.78 -10.31 -2.95
N LEU A 52 -14.87 -9.99 -1.66
CA LEU A 52 -14.53 -10.87 -0.55
C LEU A 52 -15.70 -11.07 0.40
N GLY A 53 -15.86 -12.30 0.89
CA GLY A 53 -16.90 -12.67 1.85
C GLY A 53 -18.32 -12.39 1.34
N THR A 54 -19.24 -12.13 2.27
CA THR A 54 -20.67 -11.91 1.99
C THR A 54 -21.17 -10.55 2.49
N VAL A 55 -20.25 -9.61 2.73
CA VAL A 55 -20.61 -8.27 3.24
C VAL A 55 -21.37 -7.50 2.16
N THR A 56 -22.59 -7.07 2.48
CA THR A 56 -23.37 -6.17 1.61
C THR A 56 -22.77 -4.78 1.61
N VAL A 57 -22.96 -4.04 0.51
CA VAL A 57 -22.53 -2.64 0.43
C VAL A 57 -23.76 -1.76 0.64
N ASP A 58 -23.92 -1.29 1.87
CA ASP A 58 -24.96 -0.37 2.30
C ASP A 58 -24.39 0.66 3.30
N GLN A 59 -25.20 1.65 3.68
CA GLN A 59 -24.75 2.73 4.57
C GLN A 59 -24.29 2.22 5.94
N ALA A 60 -24.99 1.23 6.51
CA ALA A 60 -24.66 0.71 7.83
C ALA A 60 -23.32 -0.04 7.82
N GLU A 61 -23.05 -0.79 6.75
CA GLU A 61 -21.77 -1.46 6.54
C GLU A 61 -20.63 -0.45 6.32
N MET A 62 -20.89 0.64 5.58
CA MET A 62 -19.93 1.73 5.39
C MET A 62 -19.58 2.45 6.70
N GLU A 63 -20.57 2.72 7.55
CA GLU A 63 -20.35 3.29 8.89
C GLU A 63 -19.55 2.32 9.78
N PHE A 64 -19.87 1.02 9.73
CA PHE A 64 -19.11 0.00 10.44
C PHE A 64 -17.64 -0.02 10.00
N ALA A 65 -17.37 0.05 8.69
CA ALA A 65 -16.01 0.07 8.18
C ALA A 65 -15.26 1.36 8.53
N ILE A 66 -15.92 2.52 8.54
CA ILE A 66 -15.34 3.78 9.02
C ILE A 66 -14.86 3.61 10.47
N ALA A 67 -15.72 3.11 11.36
CA ALA A 67 -15.35 2.89 12.76
C ALA A 67 -14.20 1.87 12.91
N GLY A 68 -14.20 0.82 12.08
CA GLY A 68 -13.13 -0.17 12.02
C GLY A 68 -11.78 0.43 11.60
N LEU A 69 -11.77 1.25 10.55
CA LEU A 69 -10.56 1.94 10.07
C LEU A 69 -10.06 3.00 11.05
N GLU A 70 -10.97 3.72 11.72
CA GLU A 70 -10.60 4.64 12.81
C GLU A 70 -9.93 3.87 13.95
N ARG A 71 -10.43 2.68 14.31
CA ARG A 71 -9.79 1.79 15.28
C ARG A 71 -8.44 1.25 14.79
N THR A 72 -8.32 0.86 13.52
CA THR A 72 -7.04 0.47 12.91
C THR A 72 -6.01 1.59 13.06
N SER A 73 -6.40 2.82 12.75
CA SER A 73 -5.55 4.00 12.88
C SER A 73 -5.11 4.24 14.33
N GLN A 74 -6.05 4.19 15.28
CA GLN A 74 -5.76 4.37 16.71
C GLN A 74 -4.80 3.30 17.25
N MET A 75 -5.04 2.03 16.92
CA MET A 75 -4.18 0.92 17.34
C MET A 75 -2.77 1.06 16.76
N ALA A 76 -2.66 1.43 15.48
CA ALA A 76 -1.36 1.65 14.84
C ALA A 76 -0.63 2.83 15.51
N MET A 77 -1.29 3.96 15.75
CA MET A 77 -0.68 5.10 16.44
C MET A 77 -0.23 4.78 17.88
N ALA A 78 -0.88 3.82 18.54
CA ALA A 78 -0.46 3.29 19.84
C ALA A 78 0.70 2.27 19.76
N GLY A 79 1.24 2.00 18.56
CA GLY A 79 2.27 0.98 18.32
C GLY A 79 1.74 -0.46 18.30
N ASN A 80 0.42 -0.66 18.46
CA ASN A 80 -0.21 -1.97 18.42
C ASN A 80 -0.57 -2.37 16.99
N VAL A 81 0.45 -2.71 16.20
CA VAL A 81 0.28 -3.09 14.78
C VAL A 81 -0.56 -4.36 14.62
N GLN A 82 -0.39 -5.34 15.49
CA GLN A 82 -1.18 -6.58 15.45
C GLN A 82 -2.67 -6.29 15.74
N GLY A 83 -2.97 -5.43 16.69
CA GLY A 83 -4.35 -4.99 16.96
C GLY A 83 -4.94 -4.17 15.81
N ALA A 84 -4.13 -3.38 15.12
CA ALA A 84 -4.55 -2.65 13.92
C ALA A 84 -4.92 -3.61 12.78
N GLU A 85 -4.09 -4.63 12.56
CA GLU A 85 -4.30 -5.69 11.58
C GLU A 85 -5.62 -6.45 11.85
N GLN A 86 -5.85 -6.86 13.10
CA GLN A 86 -7.08 -7.53 13.51
C GLN A 86 -8.33 -6.65 13.36
N ALA A 87 -8.20 -5.33 13.50
CA ALA A 87 -9.31 -4.41 13.28
C ALA A 87 -9.65 -4.22 11.79
N PHE A 88 -8.66 -4.37 10.90
CA PHE A 88 -8.82 -4.21 9.46
C PHE A 88 -9.25 -5.51 8.77
N PHE A 89 -8.50 -6.60 8.96
CA PHE A 89 -8.75 -7.86 8.25
C PHE A 89 -9.97 -8.58 8.81
N GLY A 90 -10.96 -8.80 7.94
CA GLY A 90 -12.28 -9.31 8.28
C GLY A 90 -13.35 -8.50 7.57
N ARG A 91 -14.40 -8.10 8.30
CA ARG A 91 -15.55 -7.39 7.74
C ARG A 91 -15.19 -6.05 7.08
N VAL A 92 -14.27 -5.29 7.67
CA VAL A 92 -13.81 -3.99 7.14
C VAL A 92 -13.10 -4.16 5.80
N HIS A 93 -12.09 -5.03 5.75
CA HIS A 93 -11.38 -5.39 4.53
C HIS A 93 -12.29 -5.97 3.44
N ASN A 94 -13.25 -6.83 3.81
CA ASN A 94 -14.22 -7.35 2.85
C ASN A 94 -15.07 -6.23 2.24
N LEU A 95 -15.46 -5.24 3.05
CA LEU A 95 -16.20 -4.08 2.53
C LEU A 95 -15.35 -3.30 1.51
N THR A 96 -14.08 -3.02 1.76
CA THR A 96 -13.28 -2.21 0.83
C THR A 96 -13.16 -2.87 -0.55
N HIS A 97 -13.07 -4.20 -0.60
CA HIS A 97 -13.15 -4.97 -1.84
C HIS A 97 -14.53 -4.87 -2.52
N ASN A 98 -15.60 -5.10 -1.76
CA ASN A 98 -16.95 -5.15 -2.33
C ASN A 98 -17.43 -3.75 -2.77
N LEU A 99 -17.07 -2.71 -2.02
CA LEU A 99 -17.39 -1.33 -2.31
C LEU A 99 -16.76 -0.87 -3.62
N ASP A 100 -15.54 -1.30 -3.96
CA ASP A 100 -14.92 -0.95 -5.24
C ASP A 100 -15.77 -1.41 -6.43
N THR A 101 -16.28 -2.65 -6.38
CA THR A 101 -17.17 -3.20 -7.41
C THR A 101 -18.45 -2.36 -7.59
N VAL A 102 -19.01 -1.87 -6.49
CA VAL A 102 -20.23 -1.04 -6.50
C VAL A 102 -19.93 0.40 -6.93
N LEU A 103 -18.79 0.94 -6.51
CA LEU A 103 -18.42 2.33 -6.69
C LEU A 103 -17.91 2.62 -8.10
N ARG A 104 -17.17 1.70 -8.71
CA ARG A 104 -16.48 1.93 -10.00
C ARG A 104 -17.41 2.36 -11.15
N PRO A 105 -18.63 1.81 -11.31
CA PRO A 105 -19.58 2.27 -12.34
C PRO A 105 -20.19 3.66 -12.07
N ARG A 106 -20.07 4.18 -10.84
CA ARG A 106 -20.67 5.45 -10.40
C ARG A 106 -19.64 6.58 -10.36
N ASP A 107 -18.44 6.26 -9.91
CA ASP A 107 -17.29 7.16 -9.92
C ASP A 107 -16.00 6.32 -10.09
N GLU A 108 -15.48 6.29 -11.32
CA GLU A 108 -14.30 5.50 -11.65
C GLU A 108 -13.06 6.00 -10.89
N VAL A 109 -12.93 7.32 -10.74
CA VAL A 109 -11.77 7.95 -10.10
C VAL A 109 -11.75 7.61 -8.62
N LEU A 110 -12.88 7.74 -7.94
CA LEU A 110 -12.99 7.40 -6.52
C LEU A 110 -12.83 5.89 -6.28
N GLY A 111 -13.36 5.04 -7.18
CA GLY A 111 -13.11 3.59 -7.16
C GLY A 111 -11.62 3.24 -7.28
N ARG A 112 -10.89 3.88 -8.22
CA ARG A 112 -9.43 3.71 -8.35
C ARG A 112 -8.69 4.12 -7.08
N GLN A 113 -9.08 5.24 -6.47
CA GLN A 113 -8.51 5.69 -5.19
C GLN A 113 -8.75 4.68 -4.07
N LEU A 114 -9.97 4.14 -3.97
CA LEU A 114 -10.31 3.10 -2.99
C LEU A 114 -9.42 1.85 -3.16
N CYS A 115 -9.29 1.36 -4.40
CA CYS A 115 -8.44 0.21 -4.71
C CYS A 115 -6.98 0.47 -4.32
N GLN A 116 -6.42 1.62 -4.71
CA GLN A 116 -5.03 1.98 -4.42
C GLN A 116 -4.77 2.07 -2.92
N ALA A 117 -5.66 2.72 -2.16
CA ALA A 117 -5.52 2.87 -0.73
C ALA A 117 -5.66 1.52 0.01
N THR A 118 -6.56 0.65 -0.46
CA THR A 118 -6.78 -0.70 0.08
C THR A 118 -5.54 -1.56 -0.10
N LEU A 119 -5.02 -1.67 -1.33
CA LEU A 119 -3.82 -2.45 -1.63
C LEU A 119 -2.56 -1.89 -0.96
N ALA A 120 -2.45 -0.56 -0.82
CA ALA A 120 -1.34 0.05 -0.10
C ALA A 120 -1.36 -0.35 1.39
N LEU A 121 -2.54 -0.37 2.02
CA LEU A 121 -2.67 -0.77 3.42
C LEU A 121 -2.37 -2.27 3.61
N GLU A 122 -2.86 -3.13 2.73
CA GLU A 122 -2.54 -4.56 2.72
C GLU A 122 -1.04 -4.83 2.53
N THR A 123 -0.41 -4.09 1.61
CA THR A 123 1.03 -4.16 1.37
C THR A 123 1.81 -3.71 2.60
N GLU A 124 1.37 -2.67 3.29
CA GLU A 124 2.02 -2.22 4.52
C GLU A 124 1.90 -3.28 5.63
N PHE A 125 0.75 -3.94 5.78
CA PHE A 125 0.57 -5.03 6.74
C PHE A 125 1.36 -6.30 6.41
N SER A 126 1.53 -6.63 5.13
CA SER A 126 2.31 -7.80 4.68
C SER A 126 3.81 -7.54 4.62
N GLY A 127 4.22 -6.27 4.61
CA GLY A 127 5.61 -5.85 4.44
C GLY A 127 6.20 -5.15 5.68
N ALA A 128 6.45 -3.85 5.55
CA ALA A 128 7.23 -3.07 6.51
C ALA A 128 6.51 -2.81 7.84
N ARG A 129 5.16 -2.89 7.86
CA ARG A 129 4.33 -2.81 9.07
C ARG A 129 4.57 -1.55 9.90
N ARG A 130 4.81 -0.41 9.23
CA ARG A 130 5.11 0.87 9.86
C ARG A 130 3.83 1.48 10.44
N PRO A 131 3.78 1.76 11.76
CA PRO A 131 2.53 2.18 12.39
C PRO A 131 1.99 3.51 11.87
N GLN A 132 2.85 4.48 11.57
CA GLN A 132 2.42 5.78 11.04
C GLN A 132 1.82 5.66 9.64
N GLU A 133 2.36 4.77 8.81
CA GLU A 133 1.85 4.56 7.45
C GLU A 133 0.51 3.82 7.45
N ILE A 134 0.37 2.79 8.30
CA ILE A 134 -0.90 2.11 8.54
C ILE A 134 -1.96 3.12 8.99
N ALA A 135 -1.64 3.99 9.94
CA ALA A 135 -2.56 4.99 10.44
C ALA A 135 -3.00 5.99 9.36
N ARG A 136 -2.04 6.46 8.54
CA ARG A 136 -2.29 7.39 7.42
C ARG A 136 -3.20 6.75 6.37
N LEU A 137 -2.89 5.54 5.92
CA LEU A 137 -3.66 4.82 4.90
C LEU A 137 -5.08 4.48 5.41
N SER A 138 -5.22 4.13 6.69
CA SER A 138 -6.53 3.89 7.30
C SER A 138 -7.41 5.14 7.29
N GLN A 139 -6.85 6.30 7.61
CA GLN A 139 -7.57 7.58 7.57
C GLN A 139 -7.93 7.99 6.14
N GLU A 140 -7.07 7.69 5.16
CA GLU A 140 -7.35 7.91 3.75
C GLU A 140 -8.55 7.06 3.28
N LEU A 141 -8.60 5.79 3.69
CA LEU A 141 -9.78 4.94 3.41
C LEU A 141 -11.05 5.49 4.08
N VAL A 142 -10.99 6.01 5.31
CA VAL A 142 -12.13 6.67 5.96
C VAL A 142 -12.63 7.85 5.11
N ARG A 143 -11.72 8.69 4.62
CA ARG A 143 -12.06 9.85 3.77
C ARG A 143 -12.74 9.39 2.48
N ILE A 144 -12.20 8.37 1.81
CA ILE A 144 -12.74 7.82 0.56
C ILE A 144 -14.13 7.22 0.79
N ILE A 145 -14.30 6.40 1.84
CA ILE A 145 -15.59 5.78 2.15
C ILE A 145 -16.65 6.85 2.43
N ARG A 146 -16.33 7.90 3.20
CA ARG A 146 -17.25 9.04 3.42
C ARG A 146 -17.65 9.75 2.12
N GLN A 147 -16.74 9.88 1.16
CA GLN A 147 -17.05 10.44 -0.16
C GLN A 147 -17.92 9.50 -1.00
N ALA A 148 -17.76 8.18 -0.83
CA ALA A 148 -18.53 7.17 -1.53
C ALA A 148 -19.95 7.01 -0.99
N MET A 149 -20.20 7.30 0.30
CA MET A 149 -21.51 7.14 0.95
C MET A 149 -22.68 7.71 0.12
N PRO A 150 -22.67 8.97 -0.35
CA PRO A 150 -23.79 9.51 -1.14
C PRO A 150 -23.99 8.84 -2.51
N LEU A 151 -23.04 8.03 -2.98
CA LEU A 151 -23.10 7.32 -4.26
C LEU A 151 -23.67 5.90 -4.12
N VAL A 152 -23.67 5.35 -2.90
CA VAL A 152 -24.25 4.05 -2.60
C VAL A 152 -25.74 4.24 -2.25
N PRO A 153 -26.67 3.65 -3.02
CA PRO A 153 -28.09 3.76 -2.73
C PRO A 153 -28.39 3.25 -1.33
N SER A 154 -29.21 3.99 -0.58
CA SER A 154 -29.88 3.45 0.60
C SER A 154 -30.77 2.30 0.14
N GLY A 155 -30.46 1.09 0.60
CA GLY A 155 -31.31 -0.08 0.36
C GLY A 155 -32.72 0.08 0.92
#